data_AF-A0A0L9UNC6-F1
#
_entry.id   AF-A0A0L9UNC6-F1
#
_cell.length_a   1.000
_cell.length_b   1.000
_cell.length_c   1.000
_cell.angle_alpha   90.00
_cell.angle_beta   90.00
_cell.angle_gamma   90.00
#
_symmetry.space_group_name_H-M   'P 1'
#
loop_
_entity.id
_entity.type
_entity.pdbx_description
1 polymer ?
#
loop_
_entity_poly.entity_id
_entity_poly.type
_entity_poly.pdbx_seq_one_letter_code
_entity_poly.pdbx_strand_id
1 'polypeptide(L)'
;MAIRTLTHTHTQTAITFLIFLSFFLRTQSEVITLTSDTFNDKIKEKDTAWFVKFCVPWCKHCKNLGSLWDDLGKTMEGEDEIEVGEVDCGMEKTVCSKVDIHSYPTFKVFYDGEEVARYQGNSIFFTLCQMRLYGFCSVNSPVFFNSIHVPKFRLLL
;
A
#
# COMPACT_ATOMS: atom_id res chain seq x y z
N MET A 1 -36.56 13.13 42.44
CA MET A 1 -35.86 13.78 41.31
C MET A 1 -34.51 13.10 41.09
N ALA A 2 -34.48 11.85 40.59
CA ALA A 2 -33.24 11.06 40.47
C ALA A 2 -33.33 9.92 39.42
N ILE A 3 -33.92 10.18 38.25
CA ILE A 3 -34.13 9.14 37.21
C ILE A 3 -33.61 9.57 35.82
N ARG A 4 -32.91 10.72 35.70
CA ARG A 4 -32.45 11.26 34.41
C ARG A 4 -30.96 11.03 34.09
N THR A 5 -30.17 10.50 35.02
CA THR A 5 -28.70 10.35 34.86
C THR A 5 -28.25 8.94 34.48
N LEU A 6 -29.11 7.92 34.64
CA LEU A 6 -28.76 6.52 34.33
C LEU A 6 -28.83 6.16 32.84
N THR A 7 -29.54 6.94 32.02
CA THR A 7 -29.66 6.70 30.57
C THR A 7 -28.46 7.24 29.78
N HIS A 8 -27.61 8.08 30.39
CA HIS A 8 -26.52 8.79 29.71
C HIS A 8 -25.20 8.00 29.70
N THR A 9 -24.99 7.11 30.68
CA THR A 9 -23.78 6.27 30.76
C THR A 9 -23.86 5.05 29.84
N HIS A 10 -25.05 4.50 29.62
CA HIS A 10 -25.29 3.35 28.74
C HIS A 10 -25.18 3.70 27.24
N THR A 11 -25.55 4.93 26.85
CA THR A 11 -25.37 5.42 25.48
C THR A 11 -23.89 5.70 25.16
N GLN A 12 -23.11 6.17 26.15
CA GLN A 12 -21.69 6.48 25.97
C GLN A 12 -20.83 5.23 25.73
N THR A 13 -21.06 4.14 26.46
CA THR A 13 -20.33 2.87 26.30
C THR A 13 -20.66 2.16 24.99
N ALA A 14 -21.90 2.27 24.51
CA ALA A 14 -22.31 1.68 23.22
C ALA A 14 -21.64 2.39 22.03
N ILE A 15 -21.49 3.72 22.11
CA ILE A 15 -20.82 4.51 21.07
C ILE A 15 -19.33 4.19 21.00
N THR A 16 -18.63 4.08 22.14
CA THR A 16 -17.21 3.67 22.13
C THR A 16 -17.01 2.25 21.64
N PHE A 17 -17.91 1.32 21.97
CA PHE A 17 -17.84 -0.06 21.49
C PHE A 17 -18.06 -0.16 19.97
N LEU A 18 -18.99 0.64 19.41
CA LEU A 18 -19.21 0.73 17.97
C LEU A 18 -18.04 1.40 17.23
N ILE A 19 -17.41 2.42 17.83
CA ILE A 19 -16.21 3.06 17.27
C ILE A 19 -15.02 2.09 17.30
N PHE A 20 -14.85 1.34 18.40
CA PHE A 20 -13.81 0.30 18.53
C PHE A 20 -14.06 -0.87 17.56
N LEU A 21 -15.32 -1.26 17.34
CA LEU A 21 -15.70 -2.27 16.34
C LEU A 21 -15.44 -1.78 14.91
N SER A 22 -15.73 -0.51 14.61
CA SER A 22 -15.41 0.07 13.30
C SER A 22 -13.91 0.21 13.05
N PHE A 23 -13.11 0.41 14.11
CA PHE A 23 -11.65 0.39 14.02
C PHE A 23 -11.11 -1.02 13.76
N PHE A 24 -11.75 -2.06 14.32
CA PHE A 24 -11.40 -3.46 14.10
C PHE A 24 -11.85 -4.00 12.73
N LEU A 25 -12.77 -3.31 12.05
CA LEU A 25 -13.19 -3.60 10.67
C LEU A 25 -12.36 -2.84 9.63
N ARG A 26 -11.06 -2.61 9.87
CA ARG A 26 -10.16 -2.25 8.78
C ARG A 26 -10.00 -3.48 7.87
N THR A 27 -10.52 -3.33 6.65
CA THR A 27 -10.62 -4.37 5.64
C THR A 27 -9.23 -4.81 5.18
N GLN A 28 -9.07 -6.13 5.06
CA GLN A 28 -8.05 -6.89 4.34
C GLN A 28 -7.42 -6.10 3.16
N SER A 29 -6.15 -5.70 3.24
CA SER A 29 -5.42 -5.05 2.14
C SER A 29 -5.03 -6.06 1.04
N GLU A 30 -6.00 -6.32 0.18
CA GLU A 30 -5.80 -6.85 -1.16
C GLU A 30 -5.06 -5.82 -2.03
N VAL A 31 -4.26 -6.26 -3.01
CA VAL A 31 -3.63 -5.34 -3.98
C VAL A 31 -4.71 -4.51 -4.67
N ILE A 32 -4.60 -3.18 -4.59
CA ILE A 32 -5.62 -2.28 -5.11
C ILE A 32 -5.31 -1.91 -6.56
N THR A 33 -6.20 -2.25 -7.50
CA THR A 33 -6.09 -1.77 -8.87
C THR A 33 -6.46 -0.28 -8.95
N LEU A 34 -5.52 0.54 -9.39
CA LEU A 34 -5.66 1.97 -9.58
C LEU A 34 -5.95 2.29 -11.05
N THR A 35 -6.99 3.09 -11.28
CA THR A 35 -7.41 3.55 -12.61
C THR A 35 -7.14 5.05 -12.76
N SER A 36 -7.33 5.60 -13.96
CA SER A 36 -7.23 7.06 -14.19
C SER A 36 -8.10 7.89 -13.24
N ASP A 37 -9.24 7.34 -12.82
CA ASP A 37 -10.20 8.02 -11.95
C ASP A 37 -9.77 7.96 -10.48
N THR A 38 -9.19 6.84 -10.03
CA THR A 38 -8.87 6.63 -8.61
C THR A 38 -7.42 6.98 -8.27
N PHE A 39 -6.50 6.93 -9.22
CA PHE A 39 -5.06 7.03 -8.99
C PHE A 39 -4.69 8.32 -8.24
N ASN A 40 -5.13 9.49 -8.72
CA ASN A 40 -4.75 10.78 -8.14
C ASN A 40 -5.27 10.98 -6.72
N ASP A 41 -6.47 10.47 -6.43
CA ASP A 41 -7.10 10.62 -5.12
C ASP A 41 -6.45 9.69 -4.10
N LYS A 42 -6.15 8.46 -4.52
CA LYS A 42 -5.48 7.47 -3.68
C LYS A 42 -4.08 7.90 -3.29
N ILE A 43 -3.24 8.30 -4.24
CA ILE A 43 -1.85 8.69 -3.91
C ILE A 43 -1.75 9.94 -3.02
N LYS A 44 -2.82 10.74 -2.91
CA LYS A 44 -2.92 11.93 -2.05
C LYS A 44 -3.55 11.65 -0.69
N GLU A 45 -3.87 10.39 -0.40
CA GLU A 45 -4.37 9.98 0.89
C GLU A 45 -3.34 10.34 1.97
N LYS A 46 -3.78 11.07 3.00
CA LYS A 46 -2.88 11.58 4.04
C LYS A 46 -2.36 10.45 4.90
N ASP A 47 -1.10 10.59 5.32
CA ASP A 47 -0.40 9.62 6.18
C ASP A 47 -0.28 8.20 5.57
N THR A 48 -0.55 8.04 4.28
CA THR A 48 -0.49 6.74 3.58
C THR A 48 0.53 6.79 2.44
N ALA A 49 1.51 5.90 2.49
CA ALA A 49 2.42 5.68 1.38
C ALA A 49 1.84 4.64 0.42
N TRP A 50 1.86 4.93 -0.88
CA TRP A 50 1.36 4.04 -1.92
C TRP A 50 2.51 3.40 -2.67
N PHE A 51 2.69 2.09 -2.52
CA PHE A 51 3.64 1.33 -3.31
C PHE A 51 2.94 0.73 -4.53
N VAL A 52 3.24 1.27 -5.72
CA VAL A 52 2.49 0.98 -6.94
C VAL A 52 3.34 0.26 -7.98
N LYS A 53 2.83 -0.87 -8.49
CA LYS A 53 3.37 -1.62 -9.63
C LYS A 53 2.72 -1.14 -10.93
N PHE A 54 3.53 -0.68 -11.88
CA PHE A 54 3.12 -0.31 -13.22
C PHE A 54 3.52 -1.40 -14.21
N CYS A 55 2.54 -1.97 -14.91
CA CYS A 55 2.74 -3.22 -15.64
C CYS A 55 1.72 -3.37 -16.79
N VAL A 56 1.90 -4.40 -17.63
CA VAL A 56 0.98 -4.77 -18.72
C VAL A 56 0.74 -6.28 -18.75
N PRO A 57 -0.45 -6.77 -19.10
CA PRO A 57 -0.86 -8.16 -18.90
C PRO A 57 -0.14 -9.17 -19.81
N TRP A 58 0.42 -8.71 -20.94
CA TRP A 58 1.12 -9.57 -21.90
C TRP A 58 2.63 -9.68 -21.63
N CYS A 59 3.19 -8.87 -20.73
CA CYS A 59 4.62 -8.91 -20.42
C CYS A 59 4.99 -10.15 -19.59
N LYS A 60 5.99 -10.92 -20.03
CA LYS A 60 6.45 -12.13 -19.32
C LYS A 60 6.99 -11.82 -17.92
N HIS A 61 7.76 -10.73 -17.77
CA HIS A 61 8.31 -10.32 -16.47
C HIS A 61 7.21 -9.92 -15.48
N CYS A 62 6.16 -9.29 -15.99
CA CYS A 62 4.96 -8.94 -15.25
C CYS A 62 4.19 -10.18 -14.74
N LYS A 63 3.97 -11.17 -15.61
CA LYS A 63 3.27 -12.41 -15.22
C LYS A 63 3.98 -13.17 -14.10
N ASN A 64 5.30 -13.26 -14.18
CA ASN A 64 6.11 -13.94 -13.16
C ASN A 64 6.09 -13.21 -11.81
N LEU A 65 5.82 -11.90 -11.82
CA LEU A 65 5.75 -11.06 -10.64
C LEU A 65 4.35 -11.01 -10.03
N GLY A 66 3.29 -11.34 -10.78
CA GLY A 66 1.89 -11.19 -10.34
C GLY A 66 1.63 -11.81 -8.97
N SER A 67 1.87 -13.12 -8.83
CA SER A 67 1.65 -13.82 -7.55
C SER A 67 2.49 -13.28 -6.40
N LEU A 68 3.71 -12.81 -6.71
CA LEU A 68 4.62 -12.21 -5.74
C LEU A 68 4.10 -10.88 -5.21
N TRP A 69 3.51 -10.09 -6.10
CA TRP A 69 2.90 -8.82 -5.77
C TRP A 69 1.64 -9.01 -4.93
N ASP A 70 0.85 -10.02 -5.25
CA ASP A 70 -0.36 -10.38 -4.48
C ASP A 70 0.00 -10.85 -3.06
N ASP A 71 1.05 -11.67 -2.92
CA ASP A 71 1.58 -12.10 -1.62
C ASP A 71 2.15 -10.92 -0.82
N LEU A 72 2.77 -9.94 -1.49
CA LEU A 72 3.22 -8.70 -0.84
C LEU A 72 2.03 -7.91 -0.30
N GLY A 73 0.98 -7.70 -1.11
CA GLY A 73 -0.23 -7.01 -0.66
C GLY A 73 -0.78 -7.63 0.62
N LYS A 74 -0.90 -8.96 0.63
CA LYS A 74 -1.34 -9.72 1.82
C LYS A 74 -0.42 -9.58 3.03
N THR A 75 0.89 -9.46 2.81
CA THR A 75 1.85 -9.30 3.90
C THR A 75 1.81 -7.90 4.51
N MET A 76 1.44 -6.90 3.71
CA MET A 76 1.27 -5.52 4.16
C MET A 76 -0.09 -5.28 4.85
N GLU A 77 -0.97 -6.28 4.87
CA GLU A 77 -2.23 -6.22 5.62
C GLU A 77 -1.97 -5.94 7.10
N GLY A 78 -2.34 -4.74 7.55
CA GLY A 78 -2.21 -4.29 8.94
C GLY A 78 -1.12 -3.25 9.19
N GLU A 79 -0.31 -2.91 8.19
CA GLU A 79 0.59 -1.76 8.26
C GLU A 79 -0.19 -0.50 7.84
N ASP A 80 -0.76 0.21 8.82
CA ASP A 80 -1.67 1.36 8.62
C ASP A 80 -1.10 2.52 7.79
N GLU A 81 0.18 2.48 7.43
CA GLU A 81 0.90 3.56 6.74
C GLU A 81 1.32 3.20 5.30
N ILE A 82 1.11 1.95 4.82
CA ILE A 82 1.50 1.52 3.47
C ILE A 82 0.38 0.76 2.77
N GLU A 83 0.00 1.23 1.59
CA GLU A 83 -0.94 0.57 0.69
C GLU A 83 -0.23 0.05 -0.57
N VAL A 84 -0.63 -1.13 -1.04
CA VAL A 84 -0.06 -1.78 -2.22
C VAL A 84 -1.03 -1.67 -3.39
N GLY A 85 -0.60 -0.99 -4.45
CA GLY A 85 -1.40 -0.74 -5.63
C GLY A 85 -0.82 -1.33 -6.92
N GLU A 86 -1.66 -1.43 -7.94
CA GLU A 86 -1.22 -1.74 -9.30
C GLU A 86 -1.94 -0.92 -10.36
N VAL A 87 -1.25 -0.68 -11.48
CA VAL A 87 -1.79 0.01 -12.65
C VAL A 87 -1.49 -0.82 -13.89
N ASP A 88 -2.54 -1.17 -14.64
CA ASP A 88 -2.40 -1.74 -15.98
C ASP A 88 -2.20 -0.63 -17.01
N CYS A 89 -0.96 -0.41 -17.43
CA CYS A 89 -0.59 0.59 -18.42
C CYS A 89 -1.09 0.28 -19.84
N GLY A 90 -1.61 -0.92 -20.09
CA GLY A 90 -2.31 -1.26 -21.32
C GLY A 90 -3.66 -0.56 -21.44
N MET A 91 -4.36 -0.42 -20.30
CA MET A 91 -5.65 0.26 -20.18
C MET A 91 -5.47 1.72 -19.75
N GLU A 92 -4.64 1.97 -18.74
CA GLU A 92 -4.44 3.27 -18.07
C GLU A 92 -3.22 4.03 -18.62
N LYS A 93 -3.15 4.17 -19.95
CA LYS A 93 -2.02 4.80 -20.65
C LYS A 93 -1.74 6.24 -20.21
N THR A 94 -2.79 6.97 -19.87
CA THR A 94 -2.75 8.36 -19.37
C THR A 94 -2.03 8.45 -18.03
N VAL A 95 -2.31 7.53 -17.10
CA VAL A 95 -1.62 7.47 -15.79
C VAL A 95 -0.15 7.15 -16.01
N CYS A 96 0.16 6.11 -16.78
CA CYS A 96 1.52 5.65 -16.98
C CYS A 96 2.40 6.65 -17.75
N SER A 97 1.81 7.40 -18.69
CA SER A 97 2.50 8.51 -19.36
C SER A 97 2.79 9.67 -18.39
N LYS A 98 1.82 10.05 -17.54
CA LYS A 98 1.98 11.15 -16.57
C LYS A 98 3.07 10.86 -15.54
N VAL A 99 3.20 9.61 -15.12
CA VAL A 99 4.21 9.16 -14.16
C VAL A 99 5.44 8.57 -14.84
N ASP A 100 5.71 8.90 -16.10
CA ASP A 100 6.97 8.62 -16.81
C ASP A 100 7.39 7.12 -16.81
N ILE A 101 6.44 6.23 -17.13
CA ILE A 101 6.67 4.78 -17.22
C ILE A 101 7.08 4.40 -18.65
N HIS A 102 8.35 3.99 -18.80
CA HIS A 102 8.93 3.59 -20.09
C HIS A 102 9.23 2.09 -20.22
N SER A 103 9.15 1.34 -19.11
CA SER A 103 9.51 -0.08 -19.05
C SER A 103 8.65 -0.83 -18.05
N TYR A 104 8.50 -2.14 -18.25
CA TYR A 104 7.70 -2.99 -17.36
C TYR A 104 8.49 -4.19 -16.84
N PRO A 105 8.27 -4.60 -15.58
CA PRO A 105 7.54 -3.86 -14.55
C PRO A 105 8.35 -2.63 -14.07
N THR A 106 7.66 -1.58 -13.66
CA THR A 106 8.24 -0.44 -12.92
C THR A 106 7.52 -0.30 -11.59
N PHE A 107 8.25 0.02 -10.52
CA PHE A 107 7.65 0.28 -9.21
C PHE A 107 7.98 1.68 -8.73
N LYS A 108 6.98 2.38 -8.20
CA LYS A 108 7.13 3.71 -7.61
C LYS A 108 6.40 3.78 -6.28
N VAL A 109 6.91 4.63 -5.39
CA VAL A 109 6.28 4.95 -4.12
C VAL A 109 5.78 6.38 -4.18
N PHE A 110 4.53 6.58 -3.80
CA PHE A 110 3.92 7.90 -3.69
C PHE A 110 3.58 8.22 -2.24
N TYR A 111 3.72 9.48 -1.85
CA TYR A 111 3.30 9.97 -0.55
C TYR A 111 2.85 11.42 -0.70
N ASP A 112 1.68 11.76 -0.15
CA ASP A 112 1.06 13.10 -0.29
C ASP A 112 0.95 13.59 -1.74
N GLY A 113 0.72 12.65 -2.67
CA GLY A 113 0.59 12.90 -4.10
C GLY A 113 1.90 13.06 -4.88
N GLU A 114 3.06 12.99 -4.21
CA GLU A 114 4.37 13.12 -4.84
C GLU A 114 5.07 11.76 -4.98
N GLU A 115 5.83 11.58 -6.07
CA GLU A 115 6.73 10.43 -6.22
C GLU A 115 7.95 10.62 -5.31
N VAL A 116 8.03 9.83 -4.25
CA VAL A 116 9.12 9.90 -3.26
C VAL A 116 10.24 8.90 -3.52
N ALA A 117 9.95 7.82 -4.26
CA ALA A 117 10.96 6.84 -4.64
C ALA A 117 10.58 6.08 -5.92
N ARG A 118 11.61 5.72 -6.69
CA ARG A 118 11.51 4.80 -7.83
C ARG A 118 12.43 3.62 -7.59
N TYR A 119 11.87 2.41 -7.63
CA TYR A 119 12.69 1.21 -7.47
C TYR A 119 13.42 0.89 -8.78
N GLN A 120 14.75 0.94 -8.75
CA GLN A 120 15.61 0.67 -9.92
C GLN A 120 16.26 -0.73 -9.88
N GLY A 121 15.89 -1.59 -8.92
CA GLY A 121 16.43 -2.94 -8.82
C GLY A 121 15.90 -3.85 -9.95
N ASN A 122 16.72 -4.82 -10.36
CA ASN A 122 16.28 -5.86 -11.30
C ASN A 122 15.04 -6.57 -10.75
N SER A 123 14.06 -6.88 -11.60
CA SER A 123 12.82 -7.59 -11.21
C SER A 123 13.10 -8.94 -10.50
N ILE A 124 14.31 -9.49 -10.68
CA ILE A 124 14.81 -10.68 -9.98
C ILE A 124 14.97 -10.45 -8.47
N PHE A 125 15.20 -9.22 -8.02
CA PHE A 125 15.36 -8.89 -6.60
C PHE A 125 14.03 -9.05 -5.85
N PHE A 126 12.91 -8.76 -6.50
CA PHE A 126 11.58 -9.11 -6.00
C PHE A 126 11.41 -10.63 -5.91
N THR A 127 11.85 -11.37 -6.93
CA THR A 127 11.90 -12.84 -6.92
C THR A 127 12.82 -13.39 -5.82
N LEU A 128 13.86 -12.66 -5.42
CA LEU A 128 14.73 -13.03 -4.30
C LEU A 128 14.10 -12.79 -2.92
N CYS A 129 13.06 -11.93 -2.73
CA CYS A 129 12.27 -11.99 -1.48
C CYS A 129 11.58 -13.36 -1.36
N GLN A 130 11.27 -14.02 -2.47
CA GLN A 130 10.60 -15.34 -2.48
C GLN A 130 11.55 -16.54 -2.40
N MET A 131 12.80 -16.43 -2.87
CA MET A 131 13.73 -17.56 -2.84
C MET A 131 14.38 -17.75 -1.46
N ARG A 132 13.52 -18.13 -0.50
CA ARG A 132 13.71 -19.15 0.54
C ARG A 132 14.89 -18.95 1.52
N LEU A 133 14.58 -18.70 2.81
CA LEU A 133 14.96 -19.59 3.96
C LEU A 133 15.00 -18.94 5.36
N TYR A 134 14.79 -17.63 5.54
CA TYR A 134 15.06 -16.98 6.85
C TYR A 134 13.95 -16.11 7.45
N GLY A 135 12.66 -16.36 7.16
CA GLY A 135 11.58 -15.78 7.98
C GLY A 135 11.57 -14.24 8.05
N PHE A 136 12.02 -13.59 6.98
CA PHE A 136 11.99 -12.14 6.84
C PHE A 136 11.80 -11.80 5.37
N CYS A 137 10.56 -11.60 4.90
CA CYS A 137 10.37 -10.45 4.00
C CYS A 137 10.31 -9.28 4.97
N SER A 138 11.50 -8.83 5.40
CA SER A 138 11.62 -7.66 6.26
C SER A 138 11.19 -6.50 5.38
N VAL A 139 9.96 -6.03 5.52
CA VAL A 139 9.66 -4.64 5.18
C VAL A 139 10.70 -3.74 5.84
N ASN A 140 11.19 -4.11 7.03
CA ASN A 140 12.38 -3.58 7.71
C ASN A 140 13.72 -3.93 7.03
N SER A 141 13.77 -4.08 5.71
CA SER A 141 15.04 -4.12 4.99
C SER A 141 15.54 -2.69 4.84
N PRO A 142 16.74 -2.34 5.33
CA PRO A 142 17.29 -0.99 5.26
C PRO A 142 17.39 -0.47 3.82
N VAL A 143 17.30 -1.32 2.80
CA VAL A 143 17.33 -0.91 1.39
C VAL A 143 15.99 -0.33 0.92
N PHE A 144 14.86 -0.84 1.41
CA PHE A 144 13.52 -0.33 1.10
C PHE A 144 13.27 0.98 1.88
N PHE A 145 13.52 0.99 3.20
CA PHE A 145 13.29 2.16 4.03
C PHE A 145 14.32 3.29 3.88
N ASN A 146 15.61 3.02 3.60
CA ASN A 146 16.55 4.12 3.35
C ASN A 146 16.34 4.81 1.99
N SER A 147 15.58 4.20 1.07
CA SER A 147 15.22 4.82 -0.21
C SER A 147 13.90 5.60 -0.15
N ILE A 148 13.02 5.27 0.81
CA ILE A 148 11.74 5.94 1.01
C ILE A 148 11.97 7.06 2.01
N HIS A 149 12.23 8.28 1.52
CA HIS A 149 12.41 9.47 2.36
C HIS A 149 11.04 9.98 2.87
N VAL A 150 10.23 9.10 3.46
CA VAL A 150 8.98 9.48 4.11
C VAL A 150 9.33 9.90 5.54
N PRO A 151 9.01 11.14 5.96
CA PRO A 151 9.50 11.73 7.20
C PRO A 151 9.10 10.97 8.48
N LYS A 152 8.13 10.06 8.39
CA LYS A 152 7.58 9.31 9.53
C LYS A 152 8.28 7.96 9.79
N PHE A 153 8.87 7.34 8.77
CA PHE A 153 9.55 6.04 8.89
C PHE A 153 10.86 6.10 9.70
N ARG A 154 11.40 7.30 9.93
CA ARG A 154 12.63 7.49 10.74
C ARG A 154 12.40 7.40 12.26
N LEU A 155 11.16 7.43 12.73
CA LEU A 155 10.84 7.55 14.16
C LEU A 155 10.53 6.21 14.86
N LEU A 156 10.53 5.08 14.14
CA LEU A 156 10.20 3.75 14.68
C LEU A 156 11.36 2.74 14.62
N LEU A 157 12.60 3.20 14.43
CA LEU A 157 13.82 2.41 14.66
C LEU A 157 14.57 2.90 15.90
#